data_AF-A0A7X3XGS5-F1
#
_entry.id   AF-A0A7X3XGS5-F1
#
_cell.length_a   1.000
_cell.length_b   1.000
_cell.length_c   1.000
_cell.angle_alpha   90.00
_cell.angle_beta   90.00
_cell.angle_gamma   90.00
#
_symmetry.space_group_name_H-M   'P 1'
#
loop_
_entity.id
_entity.type
_entity.pdbx_description
1 polymer ?
#
loop_
_entity_poly.entity_id
_entity_poly.type
_entity_poly.pdbx_seq_one_letter_code
_entity_poly.pdbx_strand_id
1 'polypeptide(L)'
;MLDRAFDDPDIAPHVDPDRIMAAGFSYGGWTALSAGGLRGDLGGFAIYCKLALRPDNQAISTFCQDLARAKVDIPALSAEAWAASYADHRITHVAAIDPGLTWGLDATHTTDLVSHVTLVGLGKDSDRLMAADFDASGFAALLPDADILHLSPAFHFSALPLCKPNAAVILEEEGDDPVCTDPVGTDRAALHSVIVDKLATDLAL
;
A
#
# COMPACT_ATOMS: atom_id res chain seq x y z
N MET A 1 -9.06 -16.47 -3.56
CA MET A 1 -9.80 -15.64 -4.53
C MET A 1 -9.45 -16.05 -5.95
N LEU A 2 -8.15 -16.12 -6.30
CA LEU A 2 -7.68 -16.62 -7.59
C LEU A 2 -8.27 -18.01 -7.94
N ASP A 3 -8.30 -18.96 -7.00
CA ASP A 3 -8.92 -20.28 -7.27
C ASP A 3 -10.34 -20.17 -7.81
N ARG A 4 -11.16 -19.27 -7.23
CA ARG A 4 -12.54 -19.07 -7.69
C ARG A 4 -12.59 -18.47 -9.08
N ALA A 5 -11.71 -17.54 -9.43
CA ALA A 5 -11.67 -16.97 -10.78
C ALA A 5 -11.26 -18.02 -11.83
N PHE A 6 -10.35 -18.93 -11.48
CA PHE A 6 -9.87 -20.01 -12.36
C PHE A 6 -10.87 -21.17 -12.48
N ASP A 7 -11.70 -21.38 -11.46
CA ASP A 7 -12.73 -22.42 -11.45
C ASP A 7 -14.10 -21.94 -11.98
N ASP A 8 -14.29 -20.62 -12.12
CA ASP A 8 -15.56 -20.03 -12.56
C ASP A 8 -15.70 -20.13 -14.09
N PRO A 9 -16.74 -20.79 -14.62
CA PRO A 9 -16.90 -21.02 -16.05
C PRO A 9 -17.13 -19.73 -16.86
N ASP A 10 -17.60 -18.66 -16.23
CA ASP A 10 -17.84 -17.36 -16.87
C ASP A 10 -16.60 -16.46 -16.84
N ILE A 11 -15.62 -16.72 -15.95
CA ILE A 11 -14.40 -15.92 -15.79
C ILE A 11 -13.19 -16.63 -16.41
N ALA A 12 -13.00 -17.91 -16.12
CA ALA A 12 -11.80 -18.68 -16.47
C ALA A 12 -11.42 -18.61 -17.97
N PRO A 13 -12.37 -18.63 -18.94
CA PRO A 13 -12.03 -18.48 -20.36
C PRO A 13 -11.42 -17.12 -20.74
N HIS A 14 -11.54 -16.12 -19.87
CA HIS A 14 -11.05 -14.76 -20.08
C HIS A 14 -9.81 -14.43 -19.24
N VAL A 15 -9.30 -15.37 -18.45
CA VAL A 15 -8.08 -15.18 -17.64
C VAL A 15 -6.86 -15.57 -18.46
N ASP A 16 -5.91 -14.66 -18.56
CA ASP A 16 -4.57 -14.95 -19.06
C ASP A 16 -3.66 -15.32 -17.87
N PRO A 17 -3.25 -16.59 -17.73
CA PRO A 17 -2.50 -17.04 -16.56
C PRO A 17 -1.09 -16.45 -16.49
N ASP A 18 -0.55 -15.91 -17.58
CA ASP A 18 0.78 -15.30 -17.61
C ASP A 18 0.72 -13.82 -17.17
N ARG A 19 -0.48 -13.24 -17.06
CA ARG A 19 -0.70 -11.81 -16.80
C ARG A 19 -1.65 -11.58 -15.63
N ILE A 20 -1.18 -11.94 -14.43
CA ILE A 20 -1.95 -11.79 -13.19
C ILE A 20 -1.28 -10.77 -12.29
N MET A 21 -1.98 -9.66 -12.05
CA MET A 21 -1.55 -8.63 -11.11
C MET A 21 -2.33 -8.71 -9.80
N ALA A 22 -1.62 -8.68 -8.67
CA ALA A 22 -2.21 -8.25 -7.41
C ALA A 22 -2.00 -6.74 -7.26
N ALA A 23 -3.08 -5.98 -7.17
CA ALA A 23 -3.04 -4.54 -6.96
C ALA A 23 -3.76 -4.16 -5.67
N GLY A 24 -3.22 -3.20 -4.92
CA GLY A 24 -3.86 -2.75 -3.70
C GLY A 24 -3.38 -1.39 -3.21
N PHE A 25 -4.26 -0.72 -2.45
CA PHE A 25 -4.03 0.59 -1.86
C PHE A 25 -3.79 0.49 -0.35
N SER A 26 -2.82 1.24 0.20
CA SER A 26 -2.53 1.31 1.63
C SER A 26 -2.18 -0.08 2.21
N TYR A 27 -2.92 -0.58 3.19
CA TYR A 27 -2.76 -1.98 3.66
C TYR A 27 -3.10 -3.03 2.58
N GLY A 28 -3.93 -2.67 1.60
CA GLY A 28 -4.10 -3.47 0.39
C GLY A 28 -2.82 -3.53 -0.44
N GLY A 29 -2.02 -2.46 -0.46
CA GLY A 29 -0.71 -2.44 -1.12
C GLY A 29 0.29 -3.38 -0.43
N TRP A 30 0.33 -3.37 0.91
CA TRP A 30 1.03 -4.40 1.69
C TRP A 30 0.55 -5.82 1.32
N THR A 31 -0.76 -6.01 1.26
CA THR A 31 -1.36 -7.32 0.93
C THR A 31 -0.95 -7.77 -0.47
N ALA A 32 -0.95 -6.88 -1.45
CA ALA A 32 -0.52 -7.18 -2.82
C ALA A 32 0.98 -7.55 -2.87
N LEU A 33 1.83 -6.78 -2.20
CA LEU A 33 3.26 -7.08 -2.07
C LEU A 33 3.48 -8.45 -1.40
N SER A 34 2.78 -8.74 -0.31
CA SER A 34 2.93 -10.01 0.40
C SER A 34 2.43 -11.20 -0.41
N ALA A 35 1.32 -11.04 -1.14
CA ALA A 35 0.85 -12.02 -2.10
C ALA A 35 1.82 -12.24 -3.27
N GLY A 36 2.60 -11.22 -3.63
CA GLY A 36 3.70 -11.33 -4.59
C GLY A 36 5.01 -11.87 -4.00
N GLY A 37 5.09 -12.18 -2.71
CA GLY A 37 6.27 -12.78 -2.08
C GLY A 37 7.04 -11.88 -1.10
N LEU A 38 6.61 -10.64 -0.86
CA LEU A 38 7.19 -9.82 0.20
C LEU A 38 6.91 -10.43 1.59
N ARG A 39 7.94 -10.50 2.43
CA ARG A 39 7.83 -10.99 3.81
C ARG A 39 7.86 -9.83 4.80
N GLY A 40 7.13 -9.96 5.90
CA GLY A 40 7.15 -8.96 6.97
C GLY A 40 8.28 -9.16 7.97
N ASP A 41 8.69 -8.06 8.61
CA ASP A 41 9.55 -8.08 9.81
C ASP A 41 8.78 -7.56 11.02
N LEU A 42 8.49 -8.44 11.99
CA LEU A 42 7.83 -8.04 13.22
C LEU A 42 8.76 -7.17 14.09
N GLY A 43 10.06 -7.43 14.05
CA GLY A 43 11.07 -6.67 14.79
C GLY A 43 11.15 -5.24 14.25
N GLY A 44 11.30 -5.10 12.94
CA GLY A 44 11.25 -3.83 12.21
C GLY A 44 9.97 -3.05 12.48
N PHE A 45 8.81 -3.70 12.36
CA PHE A 45 7.52 -3.07 12.67
C PHE A 45 7.42 -2.62 14.14
N ALA A 46 7.89 -3.43 15.09
CA ALA A 46 7.91 -3.06 16.50
C ALA A 46 8.83 -1.85 16.78
N ILE A 47 9.99 -1.76 16.12
CA ILE A 47 10.89 -0.61 16.21
C ILE A 47 10.21 0.64 15.64
N TYR A 48 9.61 0.54 14.46
CA TYR A 48 8.85 1.60 13.85
C TYR A 48 7.74 2.13 14.77
N CYS A 49 6.90 1.26 15.32
CA CYS A 49 5.85 1.71 16.24
C CYS A 49 6.41 2.34 17.53
N LYS A 50 7.54 1.85 18.07
CA LYS A 50 8.21 2.52 19.20
C LYS A 50 8.67 3.94 18.84
N LEU A 51 9.13 4.17 17.61
CA LEU A 51 9.53 5.49 17.13
C LEU A 51 8.32 6.42 16.92
N ALA A 52 7.25 5.90 16.33
CA ALA A 52 6.01 6.63 16.08
C ALA A 52 5.27 7.03 17.38
N LEU A 53 5.47 6.29 18.47
CA LEU A 53 4.87 6.58 19.78
C LEU A 53 5.65 7.61 20.62
N ARG A 54 6.80 8.12 20.13
CA ARG A 54 7.52 9.18 20.86
C ARG A 54 6.71 10.48 20.85
N PRO A 55 6.78 11.31 21.91
CA PRO A 55 5.96 12.52 22.00
C PRO A 55 6.12 13.51 20.85
N ASP A 56 7.32 13.58 20.27
CA ASP A 56 7.68 14.41 19.11
C ASP A 56 7.25 13.83 17.76
N ASN A 57 6.82 12.56 17.72
CA ASN A 57 6.62 11.77 16.51
C ASN A 57 5.21 11.19 16.36
N GLN A 58 4.25 11.60 17.19
CA GLN A 58 2.91 11.00 17.19
C GLN A 58 2.24 11.07 15.81
N ALA A 59 2.49 12.10 15.02
CA ALA A 59 1.94 12.25 13.67
C ALA A 59 2.46 11.21 12.64
N ILE A 60 3.49 10.41 12.97
CA ILE A 60 4.07 9.43 12.03
C ILE A 60 3.08 8.30 11.71
N SER A 61 2.31 7.81 12.70
CA SER A 61 1.42 6.68 12.49
C SER A 61 0.25 6.63 13.47
N THR A 62 -0.94 6.99 13.00
CA THR A 62 -2.19 6.79 13.75
C THR A 62 -2.40 5.30 14.09
N PHE A 63 -2.01 4.39 13.19
CA PHE A 63 -2.13 2.95 13.42
C PHE A 63 -1.31 2.45 14.63
N CYS A 64 -0.04 2.86 14.75
CA CYS A 64 0.74 2.51 15.94
C CYS A 64 0.13 3.10 17.22
N GLN A 65 -0.48 4.29 17.15
CA GLN A 65 -1.23 4.84 18.28
C GLN A 65 -2.46 4.00 18.63
N ASP A 66 -3.22 3.54 17.64
CA ASP A 66 -4.39 2.67 17.85
C ASP A 66 -4.01 1.35 18.49
N LEU A 67 -2.93 0.71 18.02
CA LEU A 67 -2.38 -0.49 18.64
C LEU A 67 -1.99 -0.24 20.10
N ALA A 68 -1.35 0.89 20.39
CA ALA A 68 -1.00 1.27 21.77
C ALA A 68 -2.24 1.54 22.64
N ARG A 69 -3.25 2.26 22.11
CA ARG A 69 -4.54 2.50 22.79
C ARG A 69 -5.27 1.19 23.09
N ALA A 70 -5.25 0.26 22.15
CA ALA A 70 -5.79 -1.09 22.27
C ALA A 70 -4.92 -2.02 23.14
N LYS A 71 -3.76 -1.55 23.63
CA LYS A 71 -2.81 -2.31 24.46
C LYS A 71 -2.31 -3.59 23.78
N VAL A 72 -2.12 -3.55 22.46
CA VAL A 72 -1.53 -4.65 21.70
C VAL A 72 -0.04 -4.73 22.04
N ASP A 73 0.40 -5.89 22.53
CA ASP A 73 1.80 -6.20 22.75
C ASP A 73 2.43 -6.69 21.44
N ILE A 74 2.89 -5.75 20.60
CA ILE A 74 3.46 -6.05 19.27
C ILE A 74 4.61 -7.08 19.36
N PRO A 75 5.58 -6.96 20.28
CA PRO A 75 6.62 -7.99 20.47
C PRO A 75 6.11 -9.39 20.83
N ALA A 76 4.91 -9.52 21.38
CA ALA A 76 4.32 -10.81 21.73
C ALA A 76 3.50 -11.44 20.59
N LEU A 77 3.33 -10.74 19.45
CA LEU A 77 2.74 -11.32 18.25
C LEU A 77 3.64 -12.44 17.70
N SER A 78 3.04 -13.37 16.95
CA SER A 78 3.80 -14.45 16.33
C SER A 78 4.68 -13.91 15.21
N ALA A 79 5.99 -13.88 15.45
CA ALA A 79 6.99 -13.54 14.44
C ALA A 79 6.96 -14.51 13.25
N GLU A 80 6.68 -15.80 13.51
CA GLU A 80 6.52 -16.82 12.47
C GLU A 80 5.35 -16.47 11.54
N ALA A 81 4.19 -16.12 12.10
CA ALA A 81 3.02 -15.75 11.29
C ALA A 81 3.25 -14.42 10.57
N TRP A 82 3.87 -13.43 11.21
CA TRP A 82 4.16 -12.13 10.60
C TRP A 82 5.11 -12.25 9.41
N ALA A 83 6.14 -13.09 9.55
CA ALA A 83 7.16 -13.30 8.54
C ALA A 83 6.85 -14.46 7.61
N ALA A 84 5.68 -15.12 7.69
CA ALA A 84 5.32 -16.25 6.84
C ALA A 84 5.25 -15.86 5.36
N SER A 85 5.37 -16.84 4.46
CA SER A 85 5.10 -16.59 3.04
C SER A 85 3.60 -16.67 2.80
N TYR A 86 3.07 -15.60 2.20
CA TYR A 86 1.70 -15.54 1.69
C TYR A 86 1.67 -15.47 0.16
N ALA A 87 2.80 -15.84 -0.47
CA ALA A 87 2.96 -15.77 -1.91
C ALA A 87 1.96 -16.69 -2.63
N ASP A 88 1.31 -16.15 -3.66
CA ASP A 88 0.60 -16.94 -4.66
C ASP A 88 1.43 -16.97 -5.93
N HIS A 89 1.99 -18.13 -6.27
CA HIS A 89 2.90 -18.33 -7.40
C HIS A 89 2.28 -18.01 -8.78
N ARG A 90 0.96 -17.82 -8.84
CA ARG A 90 0.28 -17.39 -10.07
C ARG A 90 0.39 -15.89 -10.29
N ILE A 91 0.64 -15.10 -9.26
CA ILE A 91 0.83 -13.64 -9.39
C ILE A 91 2.14 -13.41 -10.14
N THR A 92 2.06 -12.70 -11.26
CA THR A 92 3.23 -12.33 -12.08
C THR A 92 3.62 -10.86 -11.91
N HIS A 93 2.68 -10.01 -11.45
CA HIS A 93 2.87 -8.58 -11.26
C HIS A 93 2.29 -8.12 -9.92
N VAL A 94 2.90 -7.11 -9.30
CA VAL A 94 2.34 -6.42 -8.14
C VAL A 94 2.24 -4.93 -8.42
N ALA A 95 1.12 -4.31 -8.05
CA ALA A 95 0.98 -2.87 -7.95
C ALA A 95 0.60 -2.45 -6.54
N ALA A 96 1.47 -1.71 -5.86
CA ALA A 96 1.26 -1.23 -4.51
C ALA A 96 1.08 0.29 -4.52
N ILE A 97 -0.13 0.74 -4.23
CA ILE A 97 -0.51 2.15 -4.23
C ILE A 97 -0.43 2.66 -2.78
N ASP A 98 0.52 3.54 -2.54
CA ASP A 98 0.85 4.15 -1.26
C ASP A 98 0.87 3.12 -0.11
N PRO A 99 1.66 2.03 -0.23
CA PRO A 99 1.60 0.90 0.69
C PRO A 99 2.01 1.26 2.12
N GLY A 100 1.19 0.83 3.08
CA GLY A 100 1.56 0.82 4.49
C GLY A 100 2.48 -0.35 4.85
N LEU A 101 2.96 -0.37 6.10
CA LEU A 101 3.76 -1.48 6.68
C LEU A 101 5.08 -1.77 5.95
N THR A 102 5.65 -0.80 5.25
CA THR A 102 6.95 -0.93 4.56
C THR A 102 8.16 -0.62 5.45
N TRP A 103 7.91 -0.19 6.70
CA TRP A 103 8.95 0.24 7.64
C TRP A 103 9.65 -0.94 8.32
N GLY A 104 10.99 -0.85 8.40
CA GLY A 104 11.81 -1.83 9.09
C GLY A 104 12.11 -3.08 8.26
N LEU A 105 11.86 -3.04 6.96
CA LEU A 105 12.26 -4.09 6.02
C LEU A 105 13.71 -3.91 5.57
N ASP A 106 14.31 -5.01 5.11
CA ASP A 106 15.62 -5.05 4.47
C ASP A 106 15.60 -5.97 3.23
N ALA A 107 16.73 -6.07 2.52
CA ALA A 107 16.84 -6.84 1.29
C ALA A 107 16.55 -8.35 1.46
N THR A 108 16.61 -8.90 2.67
CA THR A 108 16.26 -10.32 2.90
C THR A 108 14.76 -10.56 2.84
N HIS A 109 13.95 -9.52 3.04
CA HIS A 109 12.49 -9.60 3.01
C HIS A 109 11.91 -9.56 1.59
N THR A 110 12.72 -9.14 0.60
CA THR A 110 12.32 -8.97 -0.79
C THR A 110 12.78 -10.10 -1.72
N THR A 111 13.50 -11.11 -1.20
CA THR A 111 14.15 -12.14 -2.04
C THR A 111 13.19 -12.98 -2.86
N ASP A 112 11.99 -13.20 -2.35
CA ASP A 112 10.96 -14.03 -2.97
C ASP A 112 9.90 -13.18 -3.70
N LEU A 113 10.04 -11.86 -3.70
CA LEU A 113 9.09 -10.95 -4.35
C LEU A 113 9.20 -11.09 -5.88
N VAL A 114 8.05 -11.08 -6.57
CA VAL A 114 7.97 -11.08 -8.03
C VAL A 114 8.83 -9.96 -8.65
N SER A 115 9.32 -10.19 -9.87
CA SER A 115 10.21 -9.25 -10.56
C SER A 115 9.51 -7.99 -11.08
N HIS A 116 8.19 -8.05 -11.30
CA HIS A 116 7.42 -6.92 -11.83
C HIS A 116 6.64 -6.25 -10.70
N VAL A 117 7.21 -5.18 -10.15
CA VAL A 117 6.61 -4.41 -9.05
C VAL A 117 6.46 -2.96 -9.49
N THR A 118 5.24 -2.45 -9.36
CA THR A 118 4.92 -1.03 -9.51
C THR A 118 4.59 -0.44 -8.15
N LEU A 119 5.32 0.60 -7.75
CA LEU A 119 5.05 1.38 -6.54
C LEU A 119 4.47 2.73 -6.95
N VAL A 120 3.31 3.09 -6.41
CA VAL A 120 2.70 4.41 -6.62
C VAL A 120 2.76 5.20 -5.33
N GLY A 121 3.52 6.29 -5.27
CA GLY A 121 3.57 7.19 -4.12
C GLY A 121 2.69 8.40 -4.32
N LEU A 122 1.92 8.78 -3.30
CA LEU A 122 1.00 9.91 -3.37
C LEU A 122 1.51 11.11 -2.57
N GLY A 123 1.64 12.25 -3.25
CA GLY A 123 2.10 13.50 -2.67
C GLY A 123 3.62 13.67 -2.70
N LYS A 124 4.05 14.81 -2.18
CA LYS A 124 5.46 15.18 -2.04
C LYS A 124 5.68 15.93 -0.72
N ASP A 125 6.90 15.90 -0.22
CA ASP A 125 7.30 16.65 0.97
C ASP A 125 6.29 16.45 2.12
N SER A 126 5.69 17.54 2.64
CA SER A 126 4.71 17.51 3.73
C SER A 126 3.35 16.94 3.36
N ASP A 127 3.04 16.78 2.07
CA ASP A 127 1.77 16.21 1.60
C ASP A 127 1.78 14.68 1.61
N ARG A 128 2.89 14.04 2.00
CA ARG A 128 2.96 12.58 2.13
C ARG A 128 2.48 12.14 3.50
N LEU A 129 1.70 11.06 3.53
CA LEU A 129 1.41 10.35 4.77
C LEU A 129 2.64 9.53 5.16
N MET A 130 3.37 9.95 6.21
CA MET A 130 4.61 9.31 6.65
C MET A 130 4.46 7.79 6.86
N ALA A 131 3.32 7.31 7.37
CA ALA A 131 3.08 5.89 7.57
C ALA A 131 3.13 5.03 6.29
N ALA A 132 2.86 5.65 5.13
CA ALA A 132 2.83 5.03 3.80
C ALA A 132 3.99 5.48 2.90
N ASP A 133 4.86 6.38 3.37
CA ASP A 133 5.99 6.90 2.59
C ASP A 133 7.10 5.84 2.48
N PHE A 134 7.05 5.08 1.38
CA PHE A 134 8.01 4.02 1.10
C PHE A 134 9.40 4.54 0.70
N ASP A 135 9.55 5.82 0.35
CA ASP A 135 10.86 6.42 0.13
C ASP A 135 11.51 6.72 1.49
N ALA A 136 10.75 7.33 2.41
CA ALA A 136 11.21 7.64 3.75
C ALA A 136 11.50 6.38 4.59
N SER A 137 10.74 5.30 4.37
CA SER A 137 11.00 4.01 5.03
C SER A 137 12.23 3.28 4.48
N GLY A 138 12.74 3.69 3.32
CA GLY A 138 13.83 3.04 2.60
C GLY A 138 13.41 1.86 1.73
N PHE A 139 12.11 1.53 1.69
CA PHE A 139 11.60 0.36 0.96
C PHE A 139 11.83 0.44 -0.55
N ALA A 140 11.66 1.62 -1.17
CA ALA A 140 11.96 1.80 -2.60
C ALA A 140 13.40 1.41 -2.96
N ALA A 141 14.37 1.70 -2.08
CA ALA A 141 15.78 1.38 -2.31
C ALA A 141 16.06 -0.14 -2.26
N LEU A 142 15.16 -0.93 -1.68
CA LEU A 142 15.25 -2.40 -1.66
C LEU A 142 14.78 -3.03 -2.99
N LEU A 143 14.10 -2.27 -3.84
CA LEU A 143 13.51 -2.71 -5.10
C LEU A 143 14.06 -1.88 -6.28
N PRO A 144 15.35 -2.05 -6.65
CA PRO A 144 15.99 -1.22 -7.66
C PRO A 144 15.38 -1.36 -9.06
N ASP A 145 14.70 -2.48 -9.33
CA ASP A 145 14.05 -2.78 -10.61
C ASP A 145 12.55 -2.47 -10.61
N ALA A 146 12.00 -1.93 -9.50
CA ALA A 146 10.60 -1.55 -9.45
C ALA A 146 10.31 -0.30 -10.29
N ASP A 147 9.14 -0.28 -10.92
CA ASP A 147 8.62 0.91 -11.56
C ASP A 147 7.99 1.83 -10.51
N ILE A 148 8.59 2.99 -10.27
CA ILE A 148 8.13 3.93 -9.25
C ILE A 148 7.45 5.13 -9.91
N LEU A 149 6.21 5.38 -9.51
CA LEU A 149 5.38 6.49 -9.96
C LEU A 149 5.02 7.38 -8.78
N HIS A 150 5.56 8.60 -8.72
CA HIS A 150 5.14 9.61 -7.74
C HIS A 150 4.12 10.57 -8.35
N LEU A 151 2.94 10.64 -7.74
CA LEU A 151 1.84 11.49 -8.20
C LEU A 151 1.66 12.67 -7.24
N SER A 152 1.74 13.89 -7.77
CA SER A 152 1.59 15.13 -7.01
C SER A 152 0.98 16.22 -7.91
N PRO A 153 0.12 17.12 -7.39
CA PRO A 153 -0.39 17.15 -6.01
C PRO A 153 -1.34 15.97 -5.73
N ALA A 154 -1.19 15.35 -4.56
CA ALA A 154 -2.01 14.25 -4.06
C ALA A 154 -1.73 14.04 -2.55
N PHE A 155 -2.64 13.36 -1.87
CA PHE A 155 -2.47 12.83 -0.51
C PHE A 155 -2.85 11.35 -0.50
N HIS A 156 -2.58 10.62 0.59
CA HIS A 156 -2.92 9.20 0.74
C HIS A 156 -4.35 8.87 0.28
N PHE A 157 -5.33 9.69 0.68
CA PHE A 157 -6.74 9.48 0.33
C PHE A 157 -7.11 9.84 -1.12
N SER A 158 -6.21 10.43 -1.90
CA SER A 158 -6.49 10.73 -3.31
C SER A 158 -6.64 9.46 -4.17
N ALA A 159 -6.18 8.29 -3.71
CA ALA A 159 -6.46 7.01 -4.37
C ALA A 159 -7.85 6.42 -4.05
N LEU A 160 -8.60 6.98 -3.09
CA LEU A 160 -9.98 6.56 -2.82
C LEU A 160 -10.94 7.07 -3.90
N PRO A 161 -12.15 6.48 -4.03
CA PRO A 161 -13.12 6.87 -5.06
C PRO A 161 -13.42 8.38 -5.11
N LEU A 162 -13.96 8.82 -6.24
CA LEU A 162 -14.37 10.21 -6.42
C LEU A 162 -15.40 10.63 -5.37
N CYS A 163 -15.18 11.80 -4.79
CA CYS A 163 -16.08 12.36 -3.80
C CYS A 163 -17.36 12.87 -4.43
N LYS A 164 -18.48 12.62 -3.75
CA LYS A 164 -19.78 13.22 -4.09
C LYS A 164 -19.77 14.70 -3.70
N PRO A 165 -20.65 15.52 -4.33
CA PRO A 165 -20.87 16.88 -3.85
C PRO A 165 -21.16 16.90 -2.35
N ASN A 166 -20.60 17.89 -1.65
CA ASN A 166 -20.72 18.11 -0.20
C ASN A 166 -20.07 17.06 0.72
N ALA A 167 -19.39 16.03 0.18
CA ALA A 167 -18.78 14.99 1.01
C ALA A 167 -17.74 15.55 2.01
N ALA A 168 -16.93 16.54 1.59
CA ALA A 168 -15.95 17.17 2.48
C ALA A 168 -16.60 17.82 3.72
N VAL A 169 -17.74 18.49 3.54
CA VAL A 169 -18.48 19.13 4.64
C VAL A 169 -19.05 18.09 5.59
N ILE A 170 -19.63 17.01 5.06
CA ILE A 170 -20.20 15.93 5.88
C ILE A 170 -19.12 15.26 6.71
N LEU A 171 -17.97 14.94 6.10
CA LEU A 171 -16.84 14.33 6.82
C LEU A 171 -16.33 15.25 7.94
N GLU A 172 -16.23 16.55 7.69
CA GLU A 172 -15.84 17.53 8.71
C GLU A 172 -16.86 17.60 9.86
N GLU A 173 -18.17 17.65 9.54
CA GLU A 173 -19.25 17.67 10.53
C GLU A 173 -19.30 16.41 11.41
N GLU A 174 -18.96 15.25 10.83
CA GLU A 174 -18.90 13.97 11.53
C GLU A 174 -17.56 13.76 12.28
N GLY A 175 -16.57 14.62 12.04
CA GLY A 175 -15.23 14.48 12.59
C GLY A 175 -14.49 13.25 12.04
N ASP A 176 -14.82 12.85 10.81
CA ASP A 176 -14.22 11.73 10.10
C ASP A 176 -12.93 12.16 9.36
N ASP A 177 -12.21 11.20 8.80
CA ASP A 177 -10.98 11.45 8.07
C ASP A 177 -11.19 12.41 6.87
N PRO A 178 -10.19 13.26 6.54
CA PRO A 178 -10.26 14.26 5.46
C PRO A 178 -10.17 13.65 4.05
N VAL A 179 -10.95 12.60 3.77
CA VAL A 179 -10.94 11.82 2.53
C VAL A 179 -11.26 12.68 1.30
N CYS A 180 -12.09 13.71 1.44
CA CYS A 180 -12.57 14.54 0.32
C CYS A 180 -11.95 15.93 0.23
N THR A 181 -10.81 16.13 0.90
CA THR A 181 -10.05 17.38 0.89
C THR A 181 -8.64 17.13 0.37
N ASP A 182 -8.54 16.81 -0.92
CA ASP A 182 -7.25 16.66 -1.59
C ASP A 182 -6.43 17.95 -1.57
N PRO A 183 -5.08 17.88 -1.67
CA PRO A 183 -4.25 19.06 -1.83
C PRO A 183 -4.68 19.92 -3.02
N VAL A 184 -4.47 21.23 -2.92
CA VAL A 184 -4.87 22.19 -3.95
C VAL A 184 -4.26 21.83 -5.31
N GLY A 185 -5.10 21.80 -6.35
CA GLY A 185 -4.69 21.45 -7.71
C GLY A 185 -4.74 19.96 -8.02
N THR A 186 -5.10 19.10 -7.06
CA THR A 186 -5.32 17.67 -7.32
C THR A 186 -6.54 17.48 -8.21
N ASP A 187 -6.34 16.86 -9.37
CA ASP A 187 -7.41 16.27 -10.17
C ASP A 187 -7.43 14.76 -9.89
N ARG A 188 -8.33 14.35 -9.00
CA ARG A 188 -8.44 12.96 -8.57
C ARG A 188 -8.76 12.00 -9.72
N ALA A 189 -9.61 12.41 -10.66
CA ALA A 189 -9.99 11.57 -11.78
C ALA A 189 -8.83 11.38 -12.77
N ALA A 190 -8.08 12.44 -13.03
CA ALA A 190 -6.86 12.35 -13.84
C ALA A 190 -5.80 11.47 -13.15
N LEU A 191 -5.62 11.63 -11.84
CA LEU A 191 -4.73 10.80 -11.04
C LEU A 191 -5.10 9.31 -11.13
N HIS A 192 -6.38 8.96 -10.97
CA HIS A 192 -6.85 7.58 -11.13
C HIS A 192 -6.60 7.04 -12.54
N SER A 193 -6.79 7.87 -13.56
CA SER A 193 -6.53 7.48 -14.95
C SER A 193 -5.06 7.13 -15.17
N VAL A 194 -4.13 7.94 -14.63
CA VAL A 194 -2.69 7.66 -14.70
C VAL A 194 -2.32 6.33 -14.02
N ILE A 195 -2.91 6.05 -12.86
CA ILE A 195 -2.70 4.76 -12.17
C ILE A 195 -3.23 3.60 -13.03
N VAL A 196 -4.48 3.68 -13.49
CA VAL A 196 -5.09 2.61 -14.30
C VAL A 196 -4.29 2.37 -15.58
N ASP A 197 -3.88 3.42 -16.29
CA ASP A 197 -3.11 3.32 -17.52
C ASP A 197 -1.74 2.66 -17.29
N LYS A 198 -1.05 3.01 -16.19
CA LYS A 198 0.21 2.36 -15.80
C LYS A 198 0.00 0.86 -15.53
N LEU A 199 -0.99 0.52 -14.72
CA LEU A 199 -1.29 -0.88 -14.37
C LEU A 199 -1.70 -1.71 -15.59
N ALA A 200 -2.48 -1.12 -16.52
CA ALA A 200 -2.84 -1.75 -17.78
C ALA A 200 -1.60 -1.96 -18.68
N THR A 201 -0.72 -0.95 -18.77
CA THR A 201 0.53 -1.04 -19.53
C THR A 201 1.44 -2.16 -19.00
N ASP A 202 1.54 -2.31 -17.68
CA ASP A 202 2.35 -3.36 -17.05
C ASP A 202 1.84 -4.77 -17.41
N LEU A 203 0.53 -4.89 -17.61
CA LEU A 203 -0.12 -6.12 -18.08
C LEU A 203 -0.21 -6.21 -19.62
N ALA A 204 0.40 -5.28 -20.36
CA ALA A 204 0.32 -5.20 -21.82
C ALA A 204 -1.13 -5.26 -22.34
N LEU A 205 -2.02 -4.48 -21.72
CA LEU A 205 -3.44 -4.31 -22.11
C LEU A 205 -3.68 -3.04 -22.92
#